data_AF-A0A959PWI9-F1
#
_entry.id   AF-A0A959PWI9-F1
#
_cell.length_a   1.000
_cell.length_b   1.000
_cell.length_c   1.000
_cell.angle_alpha   90.00
_cell.angle_beta   90.00
_cell.angle_gamma   90.00
#
_symmetry.space_group_name_H-M   'P 1'
#
loop_
_entity.id
_entity.type
_entity.pdbx_description
1 polymer ?
#
loop_
_entity_poly.entity_id
_entity_poly.type
_entity_poly.pdbx_seq_one_letter_code
_entity_poly.pdbx_strand_id
1 'polypeptide(L)'
;DSFRYQICNNSGECQQTTAVIKVHAVNDAPIARDDADTLIEDSWMYLEVMSNDSDDMDSVPFEIESLEIVQMPGQGQLEMEGGNIIYRPGSNYFGNDYFRYVICDESLCDTAIARIHIKAVNDAPRVRNDRYETFTNLLLIMDVSENDDDSLDLALPDFSSLSTTGLQQPQHGFIYLDQEVNLIVYVPDDDFTGIDSFQYRLCDFGPEPILCDTAMVMINVVSEGSNRLVTQKERIVLAPDRYSSPSKGSFSSFEILSRVLPGLEKHYPATKIDLQTTSGPSGNRKNFPAPNK
;
A
#
# COMPACT_ATOMS: atom_id res chain seq x y z
N ASP A 1 -0.38 -18.33 62.22
CA ASP A 1 -0.42 -17.31 63.29
C ASP A 1 -0.50 -18.00 64.66
N SER A 2 -0.23 -17.31 65.77
CA SER A 2 -0.44 -17.86 67.11
C SER A 2 -0.69 -16.76 68.12
N PHE A 3 -1.55 -17.03 69.10
CA PHE A 3 -1.77 -16.12 70.22
C PHE A 3 -1.65 -16.86 71.55
N ARG A 4 -1.20 -16.14 72.58
CA ARG A 4 -1.16 -16.64 73.95
C ARG A 4 -2.46 -16.30 74.67
N TYR A 5 -2.99 -17.26 75.40
CA TYR A 5 -4.14 -17.05 76.28
C TYR A 5 -3.87 -17.68 77.64
N GLN A 6 -4.62 -17.25 78.65
CA GLN A 6 -4.57 -17.82 79.98
C GLN A 6 -5.96 -18.19 80.47
N ILE A 7 -6.06 -19.30 81.18
CA ILE A 7 -7.29 -19.72 81.85
C ILE A 7 -7.02 -19.64 83.34
N CYS A 8 -7.91 -18.98 84.09
CA CYS A 8 -7.83 -18.85 85.53
C CYS A 8 -8.97 -19.60 86.21
N ASN A 9 -8.73 -20.20 87.37
CA ASN A 9 -9.79 -20.73 88.22
C ASN A 9 -10.43 -19.61 89.08
N ASN A 10 -11.52 -19.92 89.78
CA ASN A 10 -12.25 -18.96 90.62
C ASN A 10 -11.45 -18.46 91.84
N SER A 11 -10.29 -19.07 92.14
CA SER A 11 -9.37 -18.68 93.20
C SER A 11 -8.24 -17.77 92.70
N GLY A 12 -8.20 -17.45 91.40
CA GLY A 12 -7.24 -16.53 90.79
C GLY A 12 -5.95 -17.17 90.29
N GLU A 13 -5.82 -18.50 90.32
CA GLU A 13 -4.67 -19.20 89.75
C GLU A 13 -4.86 -19.33 88.24
N CYS A 14 -3.88 -18.88 87.46
CA CYS A 14 -3.93 -18.86 85.99
C CYS A 14 -2.85 -19.72 85.36
N GLN A 15 -3.18 -20.40 84.26
CA GLN A 15 -2.22 -21.09 83.42
C GLN A 15 -2.24 -20.49 82.02
N GLN A 16 -1.05 -20.15 81.50
CA GLN A 16 -0.85 -19.68 80.14
C GLN A 16 -0.56 -20.83 79.18
N THR A 17 -1.09 -20.73 77.97
CA THR A 17 -0.73 -21.60 76.85
C THR A 17 -0.84 -20.83 75.53
N THR A 18 -0.33 -21.42 74.45
CA THR A 18 -0.36 -20.84 73.11
C THR A 18 -1.36 -21.59 72.25
N ALA A 19 -2.30 -20.87 71.66
CA ALA A 19 -3.09 -21.38 70.54
C ALA A 19 -2.31 -21.16 69.25
N VAL A 20 -2.12 -22.21 68.46
CA VAL A 20 -1.51 -22.13 67.14
C VAL A 20 -2.62 -22.17 66.09
N ILE A 21 -2.65 -21.17 65.22
CA ILE A 21 -3.52 -21.09 64.06
C ILE A 21 -2.70 -21.50 62.83
N LYS A 22 -3.04 -22.65 62.26
CA LYS A 22 -2.53 -23.07 60.95
C LYS A 22 -3.53 -22.62 59.90
N VAL A 23 -3.07 -21.83 58.94
CA VAL A 23 -3.80 -21.51 57.72
C VAL A 23 -3.20 -22.39 56.63
N HIS A 24 -4.05 -23.09 55.88
CA HIS A 24 -3.63 -23.86 54.72
C HIS A 24 -3.80 -22.97 53.49
N ALA A 25 -2.79 -22.95 52.62
CA ALA A 25 -2.90 -22.34 51.31
C ALA A 25 -3.97 -23.09 50.49
N VAL A 26 -4.66 -22.35 49.64
CA VAL A 26 -5.67 -22.85 48.72
C VAL A 26 -5.26 -22.31 47.37
N ASN A 27 -4.99 -23.19 46.42
CA ASN A 27 -4.63 -22.82 45.05
C ASN A 27 -5.61 -21.76 44.52
N ASP A 28 -5.09 -20.59 44.17
CA ASP A 28 -5.80 -19.56 43.41
C ASP A 28 -5.49 -19.76 41.92
N ALA A 29 -6.09 -18.94 41.05
CA ALA A 29 -5.79 -18.97 39.63
C ALA A 29 -4.48 -18.22 39.35
N PRO A 30 -3.76 -18.55 38.27
CA PRO A 30 -2.58 -17.78 37.91
C PRO A 30 -3.00 -16.37 37.50
N ILE A 31 -2.06 -15.43 37.47
CA ILE A 31 -2.31 -14.05 37.04
C ILE A 31 -1.75 -13.87 35.64
N ALA A 32 -2.66 -13.84 34.65
CA ALA A 32 -2.32 -13.59 33.25
C ALA A 32 -2.30 -12.09 32.97
N ARG A 33 -1.24 -11.58 32.33
CA ARG A 33 -1.09 -10.15 32.03
C ARG A 33 -1.03 -9.90 30.53
N ASP A 34 -1.84 -8.95 30.07
CA ASP A 34 -1.86 -8.54 28.66
C ASP A 34 -0.46 -8.18 28.13
N ASP A 35 -0.17 -8.65 26.91
CA ASP A 35 1.08 -8.39 26.19
C ASP A 35 0.89 -7.34 25.09
N ALA A 36 1.98 -6.66 24.76
CA ALA A 36 2.03 -5.71 23.67
C ALA A 36 3.39 -5.75 22.98
N ASP A 37 3.39 -6.10 21.69
CA ASP A 37 4.57 -6.21 20.87
C ASP A 37 4.45 -5.43 19.57
N THR A 38 5.59 -5.24 18.91
CA THR A 38 5.66 -4.56 17.61
C THR A 38 6.63 -5.29 16.69
N LEU A 39 6.21 -5.51 15.45
CA LEU A 39 7.08 -5.96 14.36
C LEU A 39 6.80 -5.18 13.09
N ILE A 40 7.58 -5.44 12.05
CA ILE A 40 7.32 -4.99 10.68
C ILE A 40 6.58 -6.08 9.92
N GLU A 41 5.84 -5.70 8.88
CA GLU A 41 5.19 -6.67 7.99
C GLU A 41 6.19 -7.58 7.26
N ASP A 42 5.69 -8.66 6.66
CA ASP A 42 6.46 -9.69 5.96
C ASP A 42 7.64 -10.28 6.74
N SER A 43 7.52 -10.21 8.07
CA SER A 43 8.47 -10.75 9.03
C SER A 43 7.77 -11.73 9.97
N TRP A 44 8.52 -12.23 10.95
CA TRP A 44 8.03 -13.09 12.00
C TRP A 44 8.73 -12.76 13.32
N MET A 45 8.11 -13.11 14.45
CA MET A 45 8.72 -12.94 15.76
C MET A 45 8.35 -14.06 16.72
N TYR A 46 9.23 -14.33 17.69
CA TYR A 46 8.88 -15.10 18.88
C TYR A 46 8.14 -14.21 19.87
N LEU A 47 7.08 -14.73 20.47
CA LEU A 47 6.31 -14.07 21.51
C LEU A 47 6.50 -14.82 22.83
N GLU A 48 7.03 -14.10 23.83
CA GLU A 48 7.26 -14.61 25.19
C GLU A 48 6.11 -14.18 26.11
N VAL A 49 4.90 -14.64 25.82
CA VAL A 49 3.68 -14.20 26.52
C VAL A 49 3.65 -14.60 28.00
N MET A 50 4.38 -15.65 28.39
CA MET A 50 4.47 -16.08 29.80
C MET A 50 5.47 -15.25 30.63
N SER A 51 6.19 -14.31 30.04
CA SER A 51 7.31 -13.61 30.71
C SER A 51 6.85 -12.62 31.80
N ASN A 52 5.63 -12.08 31.66
CA ASN A 52 5.00 -11.15 32.59
C ASN A 52 3.90 -11.82 33.45
N ASP A 53 3.62 -13.08 33.18
CA ASP A 53 2.67 -13.90 33.92
C ASP A 53 3.29 -14.38 35.23
N SER A 54 2.45 -14.65 36.22
CA SER A 54 2.90 -15.21 37.48
C SER A 54 1.90 -16.24 37.97
N ASP A 55 2.42 -17.36 38.45
CA ASP A 55 1.66 -18.16 39.41
C ASP A 55 1.26 -17.27 40.59
N ASP A 56 0.16 -17.60 41.25
CA ASP A 56 -0.36 -16.80 42.35
C ASP A 56 0.70 -16.57 43.47
N MET A 57 0.43 -15.66 44.40
CA MET A 57 1.39 -15.34 45.47
C MET A 57 1.40 -16.37 46.61
N ASP A 58 0.81 -17.56 46.44
CA ASP A 58 0.80 -18.55 47.50
C ASP A 58 2.20 -19.11 47.75
N SER A 59 2.52 -19.30 49.03
CA SER A 59 3.82 -19.82 49.48
C SER A 59 4.07 -21.30 49.15
N VAL A 60 3.22 -21.89 48.30
CA VAL A 60 3.28 -23.28 47.84
C VAL A 60 3.64 -23.25 46.35
N PRO A 61 4.60 -24.06 45.89
CA PRO A 61 5.05 -24.03 44.51
C PRO A 61 4.02 -24.72 43.61
N PHE A 62 2.94 -24.01 43.27
CA PHE A 62 2.28 -24.29 42.02
C PHE A 62 3.09 -23.56 40.92
N GLU A 63 3.10 -24.11 39.73
CA GLU A 63 3.79 -23.49 38.58
C GLU A 63 2.78 -23.53 37.45
N ILE A 64 2.79 -22.51 36.59
CA ILE A 64 1.92 -22.51 35.41
C ILE A 64 2.22 -23.78 34.59
N GLU A 65 1.23 -24.67 34.49
CA GLU A 65 1.41 -26.00 33.90
C GLU A 65 1.14 -26.02 32.39
N SER A 66 0.32 -25.08 31.91
CA SER A 66 -0.11 -25.06 30.52
C SER A 66 -0.40 -23.65 30.00
N LEU A 67 -0.26 -23.54 28.68
CA LEU A 67 -0.65 -22.40 27.88
C LEU A 67 -1.48 -22.89 26.69
N GLU A 68 -2.65 -22.30 26.48
CA GLU A 68 -3.55 -22.61 25.37
C GLU A 68 -3.98 -21.34 24.63
N ILE A 69 -3.94 -21.38 23.29
CA ILE A 69 -4.50 -20.31 22.46
C ILE A 69 -6.00 -20.53 22.30
N VAL A 70 -6.81 -19.61 22.83
CA VAL A 70 -8.29 -19.70 22.82
C VAL A 70 -8.95 -18.84 21.75
N GLN A 71 -8.21 -17.89 21.18
CA GLN A 71 -8.64 -17.10 20.03
C GLN A 71 -7.44 -16.83 19.13
N MET A 72 -7.46 -17.32 17.89
CA MET A 72 -6.42 -17.03 16.90
C MET A 72 -6.44 -15.57 16.43
N PRO A 73 -5.30 -15.02 15.98
CA PRO A 73 -5.23 -13.72 15.33
C PRO A 73 -6.07 -13.67 14.04
N GLY A 74 -6.54 -12.47 13.69
CA GLY A 74 -7.39 -12.27 12.52
C GLY A 74 -6.60 -12.00 11.23
N GLN A 75 -5.36 -11.53 11.36
CA GLN A 75 -4.53 -11.01 10.27
C GLN A 75 -3.13 -11.64 10.26
N GLY A 76 -2.96 -12.77 10.95
CA GLY A 76 -1.72 -13.51 11.02
C GLY A 76 -1.93 -14.97 11.42
N GLN A 77 -0.83 -15.69 11.61
CA GLN A 77 -0.79 -17.09 11.99
C GLN A 77 0.12 -17.28 13.20
N LEU A 78 -0.19 -18.29 14.02
CA LEU A 78 0.62 -18.73 15.15
C LEU A 78 1.15 -20.14 14.88
N GLU A 79 2.42 -20.36 15.20
CA GLU A 79 3.07 -21.68 15.20
C GLU A 79 3.74 -21.90 16.55
N MET A 80 3.62 -23.11 17.11
CA MET A 80 4.27 -23.47 18.37
C MET A 80 5.59 -24.19 18.08
N GLU A 81 6.72 -23.65 18.53
CA GLU A 81 8.03 -24.27 18.38
C GLU A 81 8.82 -24.21 19.70
N GLY A 82 9.17 -25.39 20.25
CA GLY A 82 10.01 -25.47 21.45
C GLY A 82 9.43 -24.82 22.71
N GLY A 83 8.10 -24.70 22.80
CA GLY A 83 7.41 -24.00 23.89
C GLY A 83 7.20 -22.49 23.64
N ASN A 84 7.72 -21.95 22.53
CA ASN A 84 7.51 -20.55 22.15
C ASN A 84 6.40 -20.43 21.10
N ILE A 85 5.74 -19.27 21.10
CA ILE A 85 4.77 -18.90 20.08
C ILE A 85 5.50 -18.09 19.00
N ILE A 86 5.42 -18.52 17.75
CA ILE A 86 5.90 -17.76 16.60
C ILE A 86 4.69 -17.10 15.94
N TYR A 87 4.73 -15.77 15.83
CA TYR A 87 3.72 -15.01 15.10
C TYR A 87 4.23 -14.59 13.72
N ARG A 88 3.39 -14.77 12.71
CA ARG A 88 3.60 -14.34 11.32
C ARG A 88 2.38 -13.56 10.83
N PRO A 89 2.47 -12.24 10.54
CA PRO A 89 1.41 -11.51 9.87
C PRO A 89 1.09 -12.13 8.51
N GLY A 90 -0.11 -11.85 8.00
CA GLY A 90 -0.44 -12.04 6.59
C GLY A 90 0.45 -11.16 5.70
N SER A 91 0.66 -11.58 4.47
CA SER A 91 1.53 -10.86 3.54
C SER A 91 1.04 -9.44 3.26
N ASN A 92 1.95 -8.46 3.32
CA ASN A 92 1.68 -7.02 3.22
C ASN A 92 0.58 -6.52 4.17
N TYR A 93 0.40 -7.19 5.32
CA TYR A 93 -0.51 -6.71 6.36
C TYR A 93 0.24 -5.84 7.35
N PHE A 94 -0.16 -4.57 7.43
CA PHE A 94 0.18 -3.65 8.51
C PHE A 94 -1.08 -3.27 9.29
N GLY A 95 -0.92 -2.90 10.56
CA GLY A 95 -2.02 -2.55 11.45
C GLY A 95 -1.95 -3.22 12.80
N ASN A 96 -3.09 -3.41 13.45
CA ASN A 96 -3.16 -4.07 14.75
C ASN A 96 -3.77 -5.46 14.59
N ASP A 97 -3.13 -6.45 15.17
CA ASP A 97 -3.69 -7.78 15.36
C ASP A 97 -3.64 -8.18 16.84
N TYR A 98 -4.39 -9.21 17.21
CA TYR A 98 -4.37 -9.73 18.57
C TYR A 98 -4.84 -11.18 18.61
N PHE A 99 -4.38 -11.90 19.62
CA PHE A 99 -4.90 -13.21 19.97
C PHE A 99 -5.15 -13.28 21.48
N ARG A 100 -5.89 -14.30 21.93
CA ARG A 100 -6.11 -14.56 23.35
C ARG A 100 -5.53 -15.91 23.72
N TYR A 101 -4.89 -15.96 24.88
CA TYR A 101 -4.39 -17.18 25.46
C TYR A 101 -4.86 -17.32 26.90
N VAL A 102 -4.86 -18.57 27.36
CA VAL A 102 -5.19 -18.97 28.71
C VAL A 102 -3.97 -19.67 29.30
N ILE A 103 -3.63 -19.31 30.53
CA ILE A 103 -2.67 -20.05 31.35
C ILE A 103 -3.43 -20.69 32.51
N CYS A 104 -3.02 -21.91 32.89
CA CYS A 104 -3.61 -22.63 34.01
C CYS A 104 -2.54 -23.22 34.94
N ASP A 105 -2.80 -23.15 36.24
CA ASP A 105 -2.25 -24.05 37.25
C ASP A 105 -3.29 -25.13 37.55
N GLU A 106 -2.88 -26.35 37.91
CA GLU A 106 -3.73 -27.52 38.23
C GLU A 106 -5.15 -27.53 37.59
N SER A 107 -6.10 -26.80 38.21
CA SER A 107 -7.50 -26.69 37.79
C SER A 107 -8.01 -25.26 37.54
N LEU A 108 -7.23 -24.22 37.83
CA LEU A 108 -7.65 -22.82 37.72
C LEU A 108 -6.87 -22.11 36.62
N CYS A 109 -7.53 -21.15 35.97
CA CYS A 109 -7.00 -20.51 34.77
C CYS A 109 -7.31 -19.02 34.75
N ASP A 110 -6.47 -18.26 34.07
CA ASP A 110 -6.70 -16.86 33.74
C ASP A 110 -6.39 -16.58 32.26
N THR A 111 -7.00 -15.53 31.71
CA THR A 111 -6.95 -15.19 30.28
C THR A 111 -6.31 -13.83 30.05
N ALA A 112 -5.37 -13.75 29.10
CA ALA A 112 -4.77 -12.50 28.66
C ALA A 112 -4.90 -12.28 27.15
N ILE A 113 -4.70 -11.03 26.73
CA ILE A 113 -4.66 -10.60 25.33
C ILE A 113 -3.23 -10.25 24.95
N ALA A 114 -2.70 -10.91 23.92
CA ALA A 114 -1.48 -10.48 23.26
C ALA A 114 -1.83 -9.59 22.07
N ARG A 115 -1.43 -8.31 22.14
CA ARG A 115 -1.63 -7.32 21.07
C ARG A 115 -0.34 -7.15 20.27
N ILE A 116 -0.46 -7.17 18.95
CA ILE A 116 0.67 -6.96 18.06
C ILE A 116 0.38 -5.76 17.16
N HIS A 117 1.31 -4.80 17.14
CA HIS A 117 1.31 -3.70 16.19
C HIS A 117 2.29 -4.00 15.05
N ILE A 118 1.77 -4.16 13.83
CA ILE A 118 2.53 -4.42 12.62
C ILE A 118 2.77 -3.09 11.90
N LYS A 119 4.04 -2.70 11.79
CA LYS A 119 4.47 -1.50 11.06
C LYS A 119 4.57 -1.81 9.58
N ALA A 120 4.09 -0.88 8.76
CA ALA A 120 4.30 -0.91 7.33
C ALA A 120 5.78 -0.76 6.98
N VAL A 121 6.19 -1.39 5.90
CA VAL A 121 7.48 -1.27 5.22
C VAL A 121 7.19 -0.76 3.83
N ASN A 122 8.07 0.11 3.31
CA ASN A 122 7.91 0.63 1.97
C ASN A 122 8.06 -0.48 0.92
N ASP A 123 7.06 -0.64 0.05
CA ASP A 123 7.02 -1.59 -1.05
C ASP A 123 7.25 -0.91 -2.41
N ALA A 124 7.70 -1.67 -3.41
CA ALA A 124 7.77 -1.15 -4.78
C ALA A 124 6.36 -1.04 -5.37
N PRO A 125 6.09 -0.01 -6.21
CA PRO A 125 4.82 0.07 -6.92
C PRO A 125 4.65 -1.14 -7.84
N ARG A 126 3.41 -1.58 -8.07
CA ARG A 126 3.09 -2.66 -9.01
C ARG A 126 2.83 -2.09 -10.39
N VAL A 127 3.82 -2.22 -11.27
CA VAL A 127 3.80 -1.65 -12.62
C VAL A 127 3.45 -2.72 -13.66
N ARG A 128 2.51 -2.43 -14.57
CA ARG A 128 1.91 -3.40 -15.49
C ARG A 128 2.14 -3.01 -16.95
N ASN A 129 2.30 -4.02 -17.81
CA ASN A 129 2.53 -3.79 -19.23
C ASN A 129 1.33 -3.15 -19.92
N ASP A 130 1.62 -2.25 -20.87
CA ASP A 130 0.62 -1.51 -21.64
C ASP A 130 0.61 -1.89 -23.11
N ARG A 131 -0.56 -1.68 -23.73
CA ARG A 131 -0.76 -1.90 -25.16
C ARG A 131 -1.56 -0.75 -25.76
N TYR A 132 -0.99 -0.12 -26.77
CA TYR A 132 -1.65 0.95 -27.52
C TYR A 132 -1.59 0.69 -29.03
N GLU A 133 -2.41 1.42 -29.77
CA GLU A 133 -2.41 1.45 -31.22
C GLU A 133 -2.41 2.90 -31.70
N THR A 134 -1.63 3.19 -32.74
CA THR A 134 -1.66 4.46 -33.46
C THR A 134 -1.55 4.23 -34.96
N PHE A 135 -1.76 5.28 -35.75
CA PHE A 135 -1.55 5.21 -37.19
C PHE A 135 -0.15 5.71 -37.57
N THR A 136 0.36 5.24 -38.70
CA THR A 136 1.58 5.73 -39.32
C THR A 136 1.57 7.26 -39.43
N ASN A 137 2.69 7.91 -39.12
CA ASN A 137 2.86 9.37 -39.14
C ASN A 137 1.93 10.16 -38.18
N LEU A 138 1.21 9.49 -37.27
CA LEU A 138 0.45 10.14 -36.21
C LEU A 138 1.14 9.94 -34.85
N LEU A 139 1.27 11.04 -34.11
CA LEU A 139 1.76 10.97 -32.74
C LEU A 139 0.71 10.34 -31.83
N LEU A 140 1.17 9.64 -30.80
CA LEU A 140 0.34 9.00 -29.78
C LEU A 140 0.65 9.62 -28.42
N ILE A 141 -0.39 10.06 -27.70
CA ILE A 141 -0.28 10.52 -26.30
C ILE A 141 -0.94 9.50 -25.38
N MET A 142 -0.24 9.12 -24.32
CA MET A 142 -0.65 8.07 -23.39
C MET A 142 -0.32 8.42 -21.93
N ASP A 143 -1.22 8.06 -21.02
CA ASP A 143 -0.94 7.88 -19.59
C ASP A 143 -0.71 6.38 -19.36
N VAL A 144 0.52 6.02 -19.00
CA VAL A 144 0.91 4.61 -18.75
C VAL A 144 0.67 4.20 -17.30
N SER A 145 0.33 5.15 -16.41
CA SER A 145 0.14 4.89 -14.98
C SER A 145 -1.27 4.40 -14.61
N GLU A 146 -2.18 4.32 -15.57
CA GLU A 146 -3.60 4.07 -15.32
C GLU A 146 -3.91 2.66 -14.79
N ASN A 147 -3.10 1.67 -15.16
CA ASN A 147 -3.26 0.27 -14.79
C ASN A 147 -2.31 -0.16 -13.66
N ASP A 148 -1.52 0.76 -13.13
CA ASP A 148 -0.57 0.52 -12.07
C ASP A 148 -1.24 0.72 -10.71
N ASP A 149 -0.63 0.26 -9.62
CA ASP A 149 -1.05 0.61 -8.25
C ASP A 149 0.13 0.60 -7.26
N ASP A 150 0.02 1.42 -6.20
CA ASP A 150 0.98 1.52 -5.09
C ASP A 150 0.28 1.24 -3.74
N SER A 151 -0.69 0.32 -3.78
CA SER A 151 -1.65 0.12 -2.69
C SER A 151 -1.12 -0.71 -1.51
N LEU A 152 0.14 -1.13 -1.55
CA LEU A 152 0.76 -1.92 -0.50
C LEU A 152 1.29 -1.05 0.65
N ASP A 153 1.42 0.27 0.45
CA ASP A 153 1.94 1.20 1.45
C ASP A 153 0.86 1.98 2.24
N LEU A 154 1.25 2.45 3.43
CA LEU A 154 0.47 3.41 4.21
C LEU A 154 0.46 4.80 3.55
N ALA A 155 -0.64 5.13 2.87
CA ALA A 155 -1.05 6.50 2.57
C ALA A 155 0.08 7.42 2.01
N LEU A 156 0.99 6.86 1.22
CA LEU A 156 1.87 7.64 0.38
C LEU A 156 1.02 8.19 -0.79
N PRO A 157 1.17 9.48 -1.16
CA PRO A 157 0.45 10.00 -2.31
C PRO A 157 0.83 9.20 -3.55
N ASP A 158 -0.19 8.72 -4.28
CA ASP A 158 -0.11 8.01 -5.56
C ASP A 158 1.16 8.36 -6.39
N PHE A 159 1.86 7.33 -6.89
CA PHE A 159 2.98 7.31 -7.87
C PHE A 159 3.90 8.54 -7.95
N SER A 160 5.18 8.37 -7.63
CA SER A 160 6.03 9.53 -7.38
C SER A 160 6.91 10.02 -8.52
N SER A 161 7.24 9.21 -9.51
CA SER A 161 8.00 9.70 -10.65
C SER A 161 7.99 8.73 -11.82
N LEU A 162 7.27 9.10 -12.87
CA LEU A 162 7.40 8.44 -14.16
C LEU A 162 8.78 8.77 -14.75
N SER A 163 9.48 7.75 -15.23
CA SER A 163 10.78 7.91 -15.90
C SER A 163 10.94 6.92 -17.04
N THR A 164 11.57 7.39 -18.12
CA THR A 164 11.98 6.56 -19.27
C THR A 164 13.50 6.61 -19.49
N THR A 165 14.23 7.35 -18.65
CA THR A 165 15.67 7.57 -18.77
C THR A 165 16.46 6.33 -18.38
N GLY A 166 17.40 5.93 -19.24
CA GLY A 166 18.25 4.75 -19.02
C GLY A 166 17.53 3.42 -19.21
N LEU A 167 16.32 3.44 -19.77
CA LEU A 167 15.52 2.26 -20.09
C LEU A 167 15.48 2.00 -21.59
N GLN A 168 14.96 0.84 -21.99
CA GLN A 168 14.75 0.50 -23.40
C GLN A 168 13.92 1.58 -24.11
N GLN A 169 14.51 2.18 -25.13
CA GLN A 169 13.84 3.13 -26.02
C GLN A 169 13.17 2.40 -27.19
N PRO A 170 12.16 3.01 -27.83
CA PRO A 170 11.61 2.49 -29.09
C PRO A 170 12.69 2.36 -30.17
N GLN A 171 12.51 1.40 -31.09
CA GLN A 171 13.44 1.19 -32.22
C GLN A 171 13.00 1.94 -33.48
N HIS A 172 11.73 2.30 -33.58
CA HIS A 172 11.12 2.89 -34.78
C HIS A 172 10.34 4.16 -34.46
N GLY A 173 10.98 5.02 -33.68
CA GLY A 173 10.46 6.31 -33.22
C GLY A 173 11.25 6.79 -32.02
N PHE A 174 10.70 7.76 -31.30
CA PHE A 174 11.17 8.14 -29.97
C PHE A 174 10.00 8.56 -29.11
N ILE A 175 10.29 8.74 -27.84
CA ILE A 175 9.34 9.16 -26.82
C ILE A 175 9.78 10.49 -26.21
N TYR A 176 8.80 11.29 -25.80
CA TYR A 176 8.97 12.45 -24.95
C TYR A 176 8.09 12.28 -23.72
N LEU A 177 8.67 12.43 -22.53
CA LEU A 177 7.95 12.39 -21.26
C LEU A 177 7.76 13.82 -20.74
N ASP A 178 6.50 14.20 -20.56
CA ASP A 178 6.13 15.41 -19.81
C ASP A 178 5.95 15.05 -18.33
N GLN A 179 6.90 15.46 -17.50
CA GLN A 179 6.93 15.14 -16.07
C GLN A 179 5.93 15.97 -15.25
N GLU A 180 5.40 17.08 -15.77
CA GLU A 180 4.43 17.90 -15.03
C GLU A 180 3.04 17.25 -15.00
N VAL A 181 2.70 16.53 -16.07
CA VAL A 181 1.41 15.85 -16.24
C VAL A 181 1.52 14.33 -16.28
N ASN A 182 2.74 13.78 -16.21
CA ASN A 182 3.05 12.34 -16.29
C ASN A 182 2.50 11.68 -17.56
N LEU A 183 2.70 12.32 -18.71
CA LEU A 183 2.25 11.82 -20.00
C LEU A 183 3.42 11.53 -20.92
N ILE A 184 3.31 10.44 -21.67
CA ILE A 184 4.28 10.08 -22.68
C ILE A 184 3.70 10.37 -24.06
N VAL A 185 4.52 10.98 -24.90
CA VAL A 185 4.24 11.17 -26.33
C VAL A 185 5.19 10.32 -27.13
N TYR A 186 4.64 9.37 -27.88
CA TYR A 186 5.35 8.58 -28.86
C TYR A 186 5.16 9.19 -30.24
N VAL A 187 6.25 9.32 -30.98
CA VAL A 187 6.21 9.70 -32.39
C VAL A 187 6.95 8.62 -33.20
N PRO A 188 6.23 7.90 -34.09
CA PRO A 188 6.85 6.89 -34.92
C PRO A 188 7.80 7.53 -35.94
N ASP A 189 8.76 6.74 -36.41
CA ASP A 189 9.55 7.09 -37.59
C ASP A 189 8.64 7.28 -38.81
N ASP A 190 9.11 8.10 -39.75
CA ASP A 190 8.33 8.42 -40.95
C ASP A 190 8.00 7.13 -41.71
N ASP A 191 6.73 6.97 -42.06
CA ASP A 191 6.16 5.82 -42.79
C ASP A 191 6.30 4.45 -42.09
N PHE A 192 6.68 4.42 -40.80
CA PHE A 192 6.76 3.19 -40.04
C PHE A 192 5.38 2.52 -39.88
N THR A 193 5.37 1.20 -40.04
CA THR A 193 4.25 0.30 -39.69
C THR A 193 4.84 -0.94 -39.01
N GLY A 194 4.11 -1.49 -38.05
CA GLY A 194 4.55 -2.63 -37.26
C GLY A 194 4.50 -2.36 -35.77
N ILE A 195 5.16 -3.22 -35.00
CA ILE A 195 5.18 -3.13 -33.54
C ILE A 195 6.46 -2.40 -33.11
N ASP A 196 6.30 -1.44 -32.20
CA ASP A 196 7.38 -0.80 -31.47
C ASP A 196 7.17 -0.97 -29.96
N SER A 197 8.22 -0.78 -29.17
CA SER A 197 8.12 -0.94 -27.71
C SER A 197 9.19 -0.19 -26.95
N PHE A 198 8.85 0.28 -25.76
CA PHE A 198 9.77 0.92 -24.84
C PHE A 198 9.44 0.51 -23.40
N GLN A 199 10.37 0.79 -22.48
CA GLN A 199 10.18 0.57 -21.05
C GLN A 199 10.00 1.89 -20.32
N TYR A 200 9.17 1.86 -19.28
CA TYR A 200 9.06 2.91 -18.29
C TYR A 200 9.29 2.36 -16.88
N ARG A 201 9.60 3.27 -15.96
CA ARG A 201 9.78 3.00 -14.54
C ARG A 201 8.87 3.94 -13.75
N LEU A 202 8.20 3.39 -12.76
CA LEU A 202 7.57 4.14 -11.68
C LEU A 202 8.31 3.83 -10.39
N CYS A 203 8.42 4.84 -9.54
CA CYS A 203 8.95 4.72 -8.19
C CYS A 203 7.92 5.25 -7.19
N ASP A 204 7.91 4.68 -5.98
CA ASP A 204 7.10 5.16 -4.86
C ASP A 204 7.55 6.54 -4.38
N PHE A 205 6.72 7.22 -3.58
CA PHE A 205 7.11 8.46 -2.87
C PHE A 205 7.33 8.14 -1.39
N GLY A 206 8.28 7.24 -1.08
CA GLY A 206 8.50 6.79 0.28
C GLY A 206 9.61 7.52 1.05
N PRO A 207 9.64 7.38 2.40
CA PRO A 207 10.90 7.48 3.14
C PRO A 207 11.88 6.40 2.64
N GLU A 208 13.18 6.67 2.67
CA GLU A 208 14.19 5.76 2.10
C GLU A 208 14.05 4.30 2.61
N PRO A 209 14.25 3.29 1.73
CA PRO A 209 14.67 3.41 0.33
C PRO A 209 13.51 3.69 -0.64
N ILE A 210 13.75 4.55 -1.63
CA ILE A 210 12.85 4.68 -2.79
C ILE A 210 12.92 3.38 -3.59
N LEU A 211 11.80 2.70 -3.76
CA LEU A 211 11.68 1.50 -4.57
C LEU A 211 10.99 1.81 -5.89
N CYS A 212 11.29 0.99 -6.89
CA CYS A 212 10.80 1.19 -8.25
C CYS A 212 10.51 -0.15 -8.91
N ASP A 213 9.59 -0.15 -9.85
CA ASP A 213 9.32 -1.27 -10.76
C ASP A 213 9.19 -0.77 -12.21
N THR A 214 9.30 -1.67 -13.16
CA THR A 214 9.35 -1.36 -14.60
C THR A 214 8.37 -2.20 -15.39
N ALA A 215 7.75 -1.60 -16.40
CA ALA A 215 6.94 -2.32 -17.37
C ALA A 215 7.25 -1.90 -18.81
N MET A 216 6.71 -2.70 -19.73
CA MET A 216 6.87 -2.53 -21.16
C MET A 216 5.58 -1.99 -21.78
N VAL A 217 5.74 -0.94 -22.60
CA VAL A 217 4.69 -0.42 -23.45
C VAL A 217 4.88 -0.99 -24.85
N MET A 218 3.85 -1.60 -25.40
CA MET A 218 3.83 -2.09 -26.78
C MET A 218 2.88 -1.25 -27.64
N ILE A 219 3.37 -0.76 -28.77
CA ILE A 219 2.61 0.10 -29.68
C ILE A 219 2.49 -0.61 -31.02
N ASN A 220 1.25 -0.81 -31.48
CA ASN A 220 0.97 -1.25 -32.84
C ASN A 220 0.78 -0.02 -33.74
N VAL A 221 1.67 0.19 -34.70
CA VAL A 221 1.57 1.27 -35.70
C VAL A 221 0.98 0.71 -36.98
N VAL A 222 -0.25 1.11 -37.29
CA VAL A 222 -1.00 0.61 -38.46
C VAL A 222 -1.09 1.66 -39.55
N SER A 223 -1.22 1.23 -40.81
CA SER A 223 -1.43 2.17 -41.92
C SER A 223 -2.81 2.83 -41.81
N GLU A 224 -2.91 4.11 -42.18
CA GLU A 224 -4.22 4.75 -42.36
C GLU A 224 -4.95 4.07 -43.52
N GLY A 225 -6.04 3.35 -43.21
CA GLY A 225 -6.96 2.88 -44.24
C GLY A 225 -7.60 4.07 -44.94
N SER A 226 -7.72 4.01 -46.27
CA SER A 226 -8.25 5.05 -47.16
C SER A 226 -9.71 5.50 -46.92
N ASN A 227 -10.33 5.11 -45.81
CA ASN A 227 -11.76 5.31 -45.53
C ASN A 227 -12.09 5.91 -44.15
N ARG A 228 -11.09 6.38 -43.39
CA ARG A 228 -11.34 7.12 -42.15
C ARG A 228 -10.80 8.54 -42.33
N LEU A 229 -11.71 9.50 -42.54
CA LEU A 229 -11.40 10.92 -42.53
C LEU A 229 -10.93 11.30 -41.12
N VAL A 230 -9.64 11.11 -40.83
CA VAL A 230 -8.98 11.88 -39.78
C VAL A 230 -9.03 13.31 -40.30
N THR A 231 -9.86 14.14 -39.68
CA THR A 231 -9.89 15.57 -40.01
C THR A 231 -8.47 16.09 -39.92
N GLN A 232 -7.97 16.56 -41.05
CA GLN A 232 -6.60 16.91 -41.42
C GLN A 232 -5.97 18.04 -40.58
N LYS A 233 -6.47 18.27 -39.37
CA LYS A 233 -6.20 19.43 -38.53
C LYS A 233 -5.49 19.09 -37.22
N GLU A 234 -5.54 17.84 -36.79
CA GLU A 234 -4.85 17.36 -35.57
C GLU A 234 -4.29 15.95 -35.87
N ARG A 235 -3.00 15.85 -36.23
CA ARG A 235 -2.32 14.56 -36.49
C ARG A 235 -1.99 13.81 -35.19
N ILE A 236 -2.99 13.63 -34.33
CA ILE A 236 -2.83 13.16 -32.94
C ILE A 236 -3.82 12.06 -32.66
N VAL A 237 -3.32 10.95 -32.13
CA VAL A 237 -4.12 9.89 -31.51
C VAL A 237 -3.98 10.05 -30.00
N LEU A 238 -5.13 10.20 -29.33
CA LEU A 238 -5.19 9.92 -27.89
C LEU A 238 -5.56 8.45 -27.73
N ALA A 239 -4.89 7.75 -26.83
CA ALA A 239 -5.32 6.42 -26.43
C ALA A 239 -6.81 6.48 -25.99
N PRO A 240 -7.68 5.60 -26.51
CA PRO A 240 -9.12 5.67 -26.24
C PRO A 240 -9.43 5.44 -24.76
N ASP A 241 -10.32 6.30 -24.24
CA ASP A 241 -11.00 6.28 -22.93
C ASP A 241 -10.14 5.94 -21.72
N ARG A 242 -9.50 6.97 -21.11
CA ARG A 242 -9.33 7.09 -19.63
C ARG A 242 -8.68 8.39 -19.10
N TYR A 243 -8.72 9.51 -19.84
CA TYR A 243 -8.51 10.86 -19.28
C TYR A 243 -9.63 11.34 -18.34
N SER A 244 -10.24 10.43 -17.60
CA SER A 244 -11.12 10.73 -16.48
C SER A 244 -10.61 9.98 -15.26
N SER A 245 -9.37 10.27 -14.84
CA SER A 245 -9.01 10.03 -13.46
C SER A 245 -9.76 11.06 -12.58
N PRO A 246 -10.57 10.63 -11.60
CA PRO A 246 -11.24 11.53 -10.66
C PRO A 246 -10.26 12.43 -9.89
N SER A 247 -8.98 12.01 -9.76
CA SER A 247 -7.93 12.76 -9.06
C SER A 247 -7.11 13.70 -9.96
N LYS A 248 -7.01 13.43 -11.27
CA LYS A 248 -6.19 14.25 -12.21
C LYS A 248 -6.99 15.29 -13.01
N GLY A 249 -8.32 15.29 -12.93
CA GLY A 249 -9.17 16.18 -13.70
C GLY A 249 -9.31 15.77 -15.17
N SER A 250 -10.39 16.22 -15.82
CA SER A 250 -10.64 15.95 -17.24
C SER A 250 -9.94 17.02 -18.08
N PHE A 251 -8.77 16.72 -18.64
CA PHE A 251 -8.14 17.59 -19.64
C PHE A 251 -8.69 17.28 -21.03
N SER A 252 -9.03 18.32 -21.79
CA SER A 252 -9.32 18.18 -23.21
C SER A 252 -8.04 17.81 -23.98
N SER A 253 -8.22 17.15 -25.14
CA SER A 253 -7.13 16.85 -26.09
C SER A 253 -6.27 18.07 -26.41
N PHE A 254 -6.91 19.24 -26.51
CA PHE A 254 -6.27 20.52 -26.78
C PHE A 254 -5.39 21.04 -25.62
N GLU A 255 -5.84 20.87 -24.38
CA GLU A 255 -5.07 21.27 -23.19
C GLU A 255 -3.82 20.41 -23.02
N ILE A 256 -3.95 19.10 -23.21
CA ILE A 256 -2.82 18.16 -23.19
C ILE A 256 -1.83 18.55 -24.28
N LEU A 257 -2.31 18.77 -25.51
CA LEU A 257 -1.47 19.18 -26.61
C LEU A 257 -0.69 20.46 -26.31
N SER A 258 -1.37 21.49 -25.81
CA SER A 258 -0.76 22.78 -25.52
C SER A 258 0.38 22.70 -24.49
N ARG A 259 0.36 21.67 -23.63
CA ARG A 259 1.36 21.45 -22.58
C ARG A 259 2.55 20.65 -23.07
N VAL A 260 2.31 19.61 -23.88
CA VAL A 260 3.38 18.75 -24.39
C VAL A 260 4.13 19.41 -25.56
N LEU A 261 3.48 20.33 -26.29
CA LEU A 261 4.06 20.94 -27.48
C LEU A 261 5.36 21.73 -27.28
N PRO A 262 5.48 22.58 -26.25
CA PRO A 262 6.76 23.25 -25.95
C PRO A 262 7.92 22.25 -25.78
N GLY A 263 7.65 21.08 -25.20
CA GLY A 263 8.61 20.01 -25.02
C GLY A 263 9.02 19.33 -26.33
N LEU A 264 8.02 19.08 -27.19
CA LEU A 264 8.22 18.53 -28.54
C LEU A 264 9.01 19.50 -29.43
N GLU A 265 8.65 20.78 -29.48
CA GLU A 265 9.33 21.80 -30.29
C GLU A 265 10.80 21.99 -29.91
N LYS A 266 11.16 21.79 -28.64
CA LYS A 266 12.56 21.87 -28.18
C LYS A 266 13.43 20.72 -28.71
N HIS A 267 12.82 19.57 -28.99
CA HIS A 267 13.52 18.37 -29.43
C HIS A 267 13.33 18.07 -30.93
N TYR A 268 12.62 18.94 -31.66
CA TYR A 268 12.29 18.74 -33.08
C TYR A 268 12.40 19.98 -33.97
N PRO A 269 12.67 19.77 -35.28
CA PRO A 269 12.39 20.77 -36.29
C PRO A 269 10.87 20.96 -36.47
N ALA A 270 10.43 22.23 -36.47
CA ALA A 270 9.02 22.66 -36.63
C ALA A 270 8.30 22.08 -37.86
N THR A 271 9.01 21.49 -38.81
CA THR A 271 8.45 20.85 -40.01
C THR A 271 7.76 19.51 -39.77
N LYS A 272 7.95 18.87 -38.60
CA LYS A 272 7.29 17.59 -38.24
C LYS A 272 6.04 17.75 -37.37
N ILE A 273 5.81 18.94 -36.82
CA ILE A 273 4.66 19.29 -35.97
C ILE A 273 3.76 20.20 -36.80
N ASP A 274 2.96 19.65 -37.73
CA ASP A 274 1.97 20.44 -38.47
C ASP A 274 0.72 20.64 -37.59
N LEU A 275 0.85 21.55 -36.62
CA LEU A 275 -0.24 22.00 -35.78
C LEU A 275 -0.68 23.38 -36.21
N GLN A 276 -1.63 23.41 -37.13
CA GLN A 276 -2.30 24.66 -37.44
C GLN A 276 -3.15 25.09 -36.25
N THR A 277 -2.58 25.93 -35.39
CA THR A 277 -3.31 26.66 -34.35
C THR A 277 -4.31 27.58 -35.03
N THR A 278 -5.60 27.24 -35.00
CA THR A 278 -6.62 28.22 -35.39
C THR A 278 -6.76 29.25 -34.28
N SER A 279 -6.05 30.36 -34.41
CA SER A 279 -6.65 31.64 -34.07
C SER A 279 -7.85 31.81 -35.01
N GLY A 280 -9.07 31.60 -34.49
CA GLY A 280 -10.28 31.90 -35.26
C GLY A 280 -10.25 33.37 -35.70
N PRO A 281 -10.60 33.70 -36.95
CA PRO A 281 -10.72 35.10 -37.32
C PRO A 281 -11.84 35.70 -36.49
N SER A 282 -11.50 36.72 -35.69
CA SER A 282 -12.45 37.67 -35.12
C SER A 282 -13.44 38.09 -36.21
N GLY A 283 -14.63 37.50 -36.16
CA GLY A 283 -15.70 37.75 -37.11
C GLY A 283 -16.16 39.19 -36.93
N ASN A 284 -15.72 40.05 -37.83
CA ASN A 284 -16.38 41.32 -38.12
C ASN A 284 -17.88 41.07 -38.23
N ARG A 285 -18.66 41.68 -37.33
CA ARG A 285 -20.12 41.79 -37.43
C ARG A 285 -20.46 42.42 -38.78
N LYS A 286 -20.81 41.61 -39.78
CA LYS A 286 -21.56 42.07 -40.94
C LYS A 286 -23.03 42.13 -40.52
N ASN A 287 -23.52 43.36 -40.38
CA ASN A 287 -24.94 43.67 -40.27
C ASN A 287 -25.69 43.05 -41.47
N PHE A 288 -26.65 42.17 -41.20
CA PHE A 288 -27.70 41.84 -42.14
C PHE A 288 -28.85 42.85 -41.98
N PRO A 289 -29.42 43.39 -43.06
CA PRO A 289 -30.59 44.27 -42.97
C PRO A 289 -31.87 43.46 -42.68
N ALA A 290 -32.77 44.07 -41.91
CA ALA A 290 -34.06 43.51 -41.52
C ALA A 290 -34.96 43.20 -42.73
N PRO A 291 -35.79 42.14 -42.67
CA PRO A 291 -36.76 41.86 -43.72
C PRO A 291 -37.95 42.81 -43.62
N ASN A 292 -38.29 43.42 -44.75
CA ASN A 292 -39.50 44.21 -44.96
C ASN A 292 -40.64 43.31 -45.47
N LYS A 293 -41.83 43.57 -44.92
CA LYS A 293 -43.18 43.03 -45.19
C LYS A 293 -43.57 41.74 -44.48
#